data_AF-A0A183E589-F1
#
_entry.id   AF-A0A183E589-F1
#
_cell.length_a   1.000
_cell.length_b   1.000
_cell.length_c   1.000
_cell.angle_alpha   90.00
_cell.angle_beta   90.00
_cell.angle_gamma   90.00
#
_symmetry.space_group_name_H-M   'P 1'
#
loop_
_entity.id
_entity.type
_entity.pdbx_description
1 polymer ?
#
loop_
_entity_poly.entity_id
_entity_poly.type
_entity_poly.pdbx_seq_one_letter_code
_entity_poly.pdbx_strand_id
1 'polypeptide(L)'
;MNLNSVTTGGQRDYALAATRVPPPAIRKSSTYSAPSANCDWKEERKLHERNFQLSLQREVLRFLSYSEYPYVNEKLVKNPTKEEFALMFEFIFQQLAPNYTVRKFEDDMPFYFRLLGYSANLKPSIMRTVGMQQTMPHLLLAIVWLIDLVRVRYFSIF
;
A
#
# COMPACT_ATOMS: atom_id res chain seq x y z
N MET A 1 -22.90 -53.50 68.08
CA MET A 1 -22.23 -52.42 68.85
C MET A 1 -22.08 -51.22 67.93
N ASN A 2 -22.49 -50.04 68.42
CA ASN A 2 -22.45 -48.68 67.83
C ASN A 2 -23.28 -48.45 66.55
N LEU A 3 -24.42 -47.72 66.56
CA LEU A 3 -24.71 -46.32 66.94
C LEU A 3 -23.98 -45.27 66.09
N ASN A 4 -24.50 -44.98 64.90
CA ASN A 4 -24.25 -43.71 64.21
C ASN A 4 -25.59 -43.01 63.98
N SER A 5 -25.65 -41.79 64.52
CA SER A 5 -26.80 -40.93 64.74
C SER A 5 -27.40 -40.34 63.47
N VAL A 6 -28.74 -40.22 63.48
CA VAL A 6 -29.55 -39.36 62.61
C VAL A 6 -29.42 -37.91 63.08
N THR A 7 -29.17 -36.96 62.17
CA THR A 7 -29.63 -35.56 62.32
C THR A 7 -29.84 -34.90 60.95
N THR A 8 -31.11 -34.86 60.57
CA THR A 8 -31.94 -33.82 59.91
C THR A 8 -31.32 -32.55 59.30
N GLY A 9 -31.88 -32.15 58.15
CA GLY A 9 -31.97 -30.76 57.68
C GLY A 9 -31.55 -30.61 56.21
N GLY A 10 -32.44 -30.50 55.23
CA GLY A 10 -33.46 -29.44 55.14
C GLY A 10 -32.95 -28.33 54.22
N GLN A 11 -32.73 -28.66 52.94
CA GLN A 11 -32.15 -27.79 51.93
C GLN A 11 -33.21 -26.83 51.37
N ARG A 12 -33.24 -25.58 51.87
CA ARG A 12 -33.98 -24.47 51.25
C ARG A 12 -33.36 -23.13 51.63
N ASP A 13 -32.44 -22.62 50.81
CA ASP A 13 -32.24 -21.18 50.71
C ASP A 13 -31.82 -20.81 49.29
N TYR A 14 -32.57 -19.87 48.76
CA TYR A 14 -32.58 -19.33 47.42
C TYR A 14 -31.78 -18.03 47.39
N ALA A 15 -31.13 -17.82 46.25
CA ALA A 15 -30.69 -16.54 45.72
C ALA A 15 -29.53 -15.80 46.42
N LEU A 16 -28.36 -15.84 45.77
CA LEU A 16 -27.65 -14.62 45.41
C LEU A 16 -27.21 -14.72 43.95
N ALA A 17 -27.78 -13.83 43.13
CA ALA A 17 -27.46 -13.66 41.73
C ALA A 17 -25.98 -13.25 41.58
N ALA A 18 -25.14 -14.17 41.12
CA ALA A 18 -23.80 -13.84 40.65
C ALA A 18 -23.89 -13.46 39.15
N THR A 19 -23.85 -12.16 38.88
CA THR A 19 -23.70 -11.57 37.56
C THR A 19 -22.53 -12.22 36.82
N ARG A 20 -22.83 -12.99 35.76
CA ARG A 20 -21.81 -13.45 34.80
C ARG A 20 -21.36 -12.27 33.96
N VAL A 21 -20.29 -11.58 34.38
CA VAL A 21 -19.48 -10.78 33.47
C VAL A 21 -18.29 -11.65 33.04
N PRO A 22 -18.18 -12.05 31.77
CA PRO A 22 -16.98 -12.71 31.29
C PRO A 22 -15.80 -11.71 31.30
N PRO A 23 -14.59 -12.12 31.73
CA PRO A 23 -13.42 -11.26 31.67
C PRO A 23 -13.10 -10.86 30.21
N PRO A 24 -12.59 -9.65 29.96
CA PRO A 24 -12.22 -9.21 28.62
C PRO A 24 -11.17 -10.16 28.05
N ALA A 25 -11.43 -10.68 26.86
CA ALA A 25 -10.48 -11.48 26.11
C ALA A 25 -9.14 -10.73 26.05
N ILE A 26 -8.10 -11.34 26.64
CA ILE A 26 -6.71 -10.92 26.48
C ILE A 26 -6.49 -10.80 24.98
N ARG A 27 -6.32 -9.55 24.52
CA ARG A 27 -5.97 -9.25 23.14
C ARG A 27 -4.71 -10.04 22.83
N LYS A 28 -4.83 -11.00 21.93
CA LYS A 28 -3.71 -11.70 21.33
C LYS A 28 -2.73 -10.63 20.85
N SER A 29 -1.59 -10.51 21.50
CA SER A 29 -0.46 -9.74 21.01
C SER A 29 -0.03 -10.36 19.69
N SER A 30 -0.23 -9.65 18.58
CA SER A 30 0.29 -10.04 17.28
C SER A 30 1.81 -9.85 17.31
N THR A 31 2.51 -10.86 17.83
CA THR A 31 3.95 -10.96 17.70
C THR A 31 4.24 -11.75 16.42
N TYR A 32 5.13 -11.17 15.61
CA TYR A 32 5.71 -11.70 14.39
C TYR A 32 4.85 -11.66 13.13
N SER A 33 4.95 -10.50 12.47
CA SER A 33 5.03 -10.37 11.02
C SER A 33 5.71 -11.59 10.40
N ALA A 34 4.99 -12.33 9.57
CA ALA A 34 5.60 -13.24 8.62
C ALA A 34 6.58 -12.42 7.74
N PRO A 35 7.80 -12.90 7.47
CA PRO A 35 8.67 -12.26 6.52
C PRO A 35 8.04 -12.45 5.14
N SER A 36 7.36 -11.42 4.65
CA SER A 36 7.00 -11.34 3.25
C SER A 36 8.30 -11.33 2.47
N ALA A 37 8.50 -12.34 1.64
CA ALA A 37 9.72 -12.58 0.91
C ALA A 37 10.13 -11.35 0.09
N ASN A 38 11.31 -10.80 0.42
CA ASN A 38 12.27 -10.18 -0.50
C ASN A 38 12.09 -8.78 -1.10
N CYS A 39 11.15 -7.90 -0.72
CA CYS A 39 11.06 -6.56 -1.38
C CYS A 39 10.99 -5.30 -0.49
N ASP A 40 11.22 -5.31 0.82
CA ASP A 40 10.97 -4.08 1.61
C ASP A 40 12.25 -3.32 2.08
N TRP A 41 13.23 -4.00 2.68
CA TRP A 41 14.28 -3.27 3.43
C TRP A 41 15.35 -2.60 2.56
N LYS A 42 15.60 -3.10 1.34
CA LYS A 42 16.64 -2.57 0.43
C LYS A 42 16.12 -1.39 -0.40
N GLU A 43 14.81 -1.35 -0.63
CA GLU A 43 14.11 -0.23 -1.26
C GLU A 43 13.95 0.93 -0.26
N GLU A 44 13.52 0.66 0.99
CA GLU A 44 13.43 1.68 2.04
C GLU A 44 14.76 2.44 2.28
N ARG A 45 15.89 1.74 2.23
CA ARG A 45 17.23 2.33 2.42
C ARG A 45 17.63 3.28 1.29
N LYS A 46 17.26 2.98 0.04
CA LYS A 46 17.56 3.82 -1.14
C LYS A 46 16.59 4.99 -1.26
N LEU A 47 15.34 4.80 -0.83
CA LEU A 47 14.32 5.84 -0.84
C LEU A 47 14.64 6.99 0.11
N HIS A 48 15.47 6.78 1.14
CA HIS A 48 15.90 7.86 2.03
C HIS A 48 17.03 8.72 1.45
N GLU A 49 17.75 8.26 0.42
CA GLU A 49 18.79 9.06 -0.22
C GLU A 49 18.19 10.14 -1.11
N ARG A 50 18.43 11.41 -0.75
CA ARG A 50 18.00 12.57 -1.54
C ARG A 50 18.51 12.52 -2.99
N ASN A 51 19.73 12.01 -3.21
CA ASN A 51 20.30 11.89 -4.56
C ASN A 51 19.54 10.86 -5.42
N PHE A 52 19.12 9.76 -4.81
CA PHE A 52 18.32 8.75 -5.50
C PHE A 52 16.95 9.31 -5.88
N GLN A 53 16.28 10.00 -4.96
CA GLN A 53 15.02 10.70 -5.25
C GLN A 53 15.18 11.69 -6.41
N LEU A 54 16.20 12.55 -6.38
CA LEU A 54 16.47 13.50 -7.48
C LEU A 54 16.73 12.79 -8.82
N SER A 55 17.39 11.62 -8.79
CA SER A 55 17.63 10.82 -9.99
C SER A 55 16.32 10.28 -10.57
N LEU A 56 15.42 9.75 -9.72
CA LEU A 56 14.07 9.36 -10.14
C LEU A 56 13.30 10.53 -10.74
N GLN A 57 13.34 11.70 -10.10
CA GLN A 57 12.65 12.90 -10.59
C GLN A 57 13.16 13.30 -11.98
N ARG A 58 14.49 13.32 -12.18
CA ARG A 58 15.11 13.63 -13.47
C ARG A 58 14.71 12.63 -14.54
N GLU A 59 14.64 11.35 -14.20
CA GLU A 59 14.28 10.31 -15.16
C GLU A 59 12.83 10.46 -15.65
N VAL A 60 11.90 10.75 -14.73
CA VAL A 60 10.51 11.04 -15.07
C VAL A 60 10.42 12.29 -15.95
N LEU A 61 11.09 13.39 -15.57
CA LEU A 61 11.10 14.63 -16.37
C LEU A 61 11.65 14.37 -17.77
N ARG A 62 12.75 13.63 -17.88
CA ARG A 62 13.37 13.29 -19.16
C ARG A 62 12.42 12.50 -20.06
N PHE A 63 11.72 11.53 -19.49
CA PHE A 63 10.73 10.75 -20.23
C PHE A 63 9.57 11.63 -20.71
N LEU A 64 9.01 12.45 -19.81
CA LEU A 64 7.89 13.34 -20.16
C LEU A 64 8.26 14.37 -21.23
N SER A 65 9.49 14.90 -21.20
CA SER A 65 10.01 15.78 -22.25
C SER A 65 10.19 15.05 -23.58
N TYR A 66 10.65 13.79 -23.56
CA TYR A 66 10.81 12.99 -24.78
C TYR A 66 9.46 12.62 -25.41
N SER A 67 8.45 12.38 -24.59
CA SER A 67 7.10 12.02 -25.03
C SER A 67 6.21 13.22 -25.38
N GLU A 68 6.76 14.44 -25.44
CA GLU A 68 6.03 15.68 -25.73
C GLU A 68 4.81 15.93 -24.81
N TYR A 69 4.92 15.58 -23.52
CA TYR A 69 3.84 15.83 -22.57
C TYR A 69 3.62 17.34 -22.39
N PRO A 70 2.39 17.87 -22.51
CA PRO A 70 2.16 19.32 -22.54
C PRO A 70 2.39 20.03 -21.19
N TYR A 71 2.36 19.31 -20.06
CA TYR A 71 2.41 19.88 -18.71
C TYR A 71 3.67 19.48 -17.91
N VAL A 72 4.85 19.42 -18.54
CA VAL A 72 6.10 19.13 -17.81
C VAL A 72 6.48 20.30 -16.91
N ASN A 73 6.51 20.07 -15.60
CA ASN A 73 6.97 21.07 -14.62
C ASN A 73 7.78 20.38 -13.51
N GLU A 74 8.82 21.04 -12.98
CA GLU A 74 9.57 20.52 -11.84
C GLU A 74 8.67 20.33 -10.59
N LYS A 75 7.62 21.15 -10.46
CA LYS A 75 6.63 21.04 -9.39
C LYS A 75 5.82 19.75 -9.48
N LEU A 76 5.51 19.30 -10.70
CA LEU A 76 4.78 18.06 -10.96
C LEU A 76 5.51 16.83 -10.40
N VAL A 77 6.83 16.88 -10.37
CA VAL A 77 7.64 15.73 -9.98
C VAL A 77 8.07 15.82 -8.51
N LYS A 78 8.10 17.02 -7.94
CA LYS A 78 8.37 17.24 -6.51
C LYS A 78 7.13 17.02 -5.64
N ASN A 79 6.00 17.63 -5.99
CA ASN A 79 4.73 17.54 -5.27
C ASN A 79 3.55 17.69 -6.25
N PRO A 80 3.24 16.66 -7.06
CA PRO A 80 2.05 16.66 -7.89
C PRO A 80 0.77 16.67 -7.05
N THR A 81 -0.26 17.28 -7.58
CA THR A 81 -1.64 17.01 -7.15
C THR A 81 -2.09 15.64 -7.64
N LYS A 82 -3.16 15.11 -7.02
CA LYS A 82 -3.73 13.81 -7.40
C LYS A 82 -4.14 13.75 -8.88
N GLU A 83 -4.75 14.82 -9.37
CA GLU A 83 -5.20 14.93 -10.76
C GLU A 83 -4.02 14.94 -11.74
N GLU A 84 -3.02 15.77 -11.45
CA GLU A 84 -1.79 15.84 -12.22
C GLU A 84 -1.04 14.50 -12.29
N PHE A 85 -0.95 13.79 -11.17
CA PHE A 85 -0.32 12.47 -11.13
C PHE A 85 -1.16 11.43 -11.90
N ALA A 86 -2.49 11.50 -11.83
CA ALA A 86 -3.37 10.62 -12.59
C ALA A 86 -3.22 10.82 -14.10
N LEU A 87 -3.18 12.07 -14.56
CA LEU A 87 -2.94 12.41 -15.97
C LEU A 87 -1.57 11.93 -16.45
N MET A 88 -0.53 12.11 -15.64
CA MET A 88 0.81 11.61 -15.93
C MET A 88 0.82 10.09 -16.05
N PHE A 89 0.21 9.37 -15.11
CA PHE A 89 0.11 7.91 -15.15
C PHE A 89 -0.67 7.43 -16.37
N GLU A 90 -1.82 8.05 -16.65
CA GLU A 90 -2.66 7.73 -17.81
C GLU A 90 -1.85 7.87 -19.11
N PHE A 91 -1.16 9.00 -19.27
CA PHE A 91 -0.35 9.27 -20.45
C PHE A 91 0.76 8.23 -20.65
N ILE A 92 1.48 7.85 -19.59
CA ILE A 92 2.52 6.81 -19.67
C ILE A 92 1.90 5.45 -20.00
N PHE A 93 0.76 5.13 -19.38
CA PHE A 93 0.09 3.86 -19.60
C PHE A 93 -0.53 3.75 -21.00
N GLN A 94 -0.98 4.86 -21.58
CA GLN A 94 -1.46 4.92 -22.96
C GLN A 94 -0.41 4.50 -23.98
N GLN A 95 0.89 4.67 -23.67
CA GLN A 95 1.99 4.16 -24.49
C GLN A 95 2.01 2.62 -24.57
N LEU A 96 1.51 1.93 -23.53
CA LEU A 96 1.32 0.47 -23.56
C LEU A 96 -0.04 0.09 -24.15
N ALA A 97 -1.08 0.85 -23.81
CA ALA A 97 -2.46 0.54 -24.14
C ALA A 97 -3.19 1.82 -24.58
N PRO A 98 -3.29 2.11 -25.89
CA PRO A 98 -3.79 3.40 -26.39
C PRO A 98 -5.26 3.69 -26.05
N ASN A 99 -6.04 2.70 -25.61
CA ASN A 99 -7.44 2.84 -25.22
C ASN A 99 -7.66 2.97 -23.71
N TYR A 100 -6.61 3.20 -22.94
CA TYR A 100 -6.70 3.29 -21.49
C TYR A 100 -7.14 4.69 -21.03
N THR A 101 -8.12 4.72 -20.13
CA THR A 101 -8.59 5.93 -19.44
C THR A 101 -8.76 5.63 -17.96
N VAL A 102 -8.24 6.50 -17.10
CA VAL A 102 -8.35 6.35 -15.65
C VAL A 102 -9.77 6.73 -15.22
N ARG A 103 -10.54 5.81 -14.62
CA ARG A 103 -11.87 6.11 -14.07
C ARG A 103 -11.81 6.35 -12.58
N LYS A 104 -11.10 5.49 -11.86
CA LYS A 104 -10.92 5.57 -10.41
C LYS A 104 -9.45 5.38 -10.10
N PHE A 105 -8.73 6.49 -10.09
CA PHE A 105 -7.29 6.52 -9.84
C PHE A 105 -6.85 5.67 -8.61
N GLU A 106 -7.62 5.69 -7.51
CA GLU A 106 -7.27 4.98 -6.27
C GLU A 106 -7.36 3.45 -6.35
N ASP A 107 -8.20 2.92 -7.26
CA ASP A 107 -8.40 1.48 -7.45
C ASP A 107 -7.67 0.97 -8.70
N ASP A 108 -7.76 1.74 -9.79
CA ASP A 108 -7.21 1.39 -11.10
C ASP A 108 -5.69 1.25 -11.02
N MET A 109 -5.00 2.23 -10.45
CA MET A 109 -3.54 2.26 -10.46
C MET A 109 -2.95 1.05 -9.69
N PRO A 110 -3.32 0.76 -8.43
CA PRO A 110 -2.89 -0.48 -7.76
C PRO A 110 -3.21 -1.77 -8.52
N PHE A 111 -4.36 -1.83 -9.19
CA PHE A 111 -4.76 -2.98 -9.99
C PHE A 111 -3.81 -3.19 -11.19
N TYR A 112 -3.50 -2.13 -11.94
CA TYR A 112 -2.60 -2.20 -13.08
C TYR A 112 -1.16 -2.53 -12.67
N PHE A 113 -0.65 -1.95 -11.59
CA PHE A 113 0.68 -2.31 -11.08
C PHE A 113 0.76 -3.79 -10.68
N ARG A 114 -0.29 -4.32 -10.04
CA ARG A 114 -0.36 -5.75 -9.71
C ARG A 114 -0.44 -6.62 -10.96
N LEU A 115 -1.22 -6.22 -11.96
CA LEU A 115 -1.36 -6.93 -13.23
C LEU A 115 -0.04 -6.98 -14.01
N LEU A 116 0.75 -5.89 -13.97
CA LEU A 116 2.08 -5.82 -14.57
C LEU A 116 3.15 -6.59 -13.80
N GLY A 117 2.83 -7.12 -12.60
CA GLY A 117 3.76 -7.88 -11.78
C GLY A 117 4.65 -7.03 -10.87
N TYR A 118 4.27 -5.78 -10.59
CA TYR A 118 5.01 -4.92 -9.66
C TYR A 118 4.95 -5.50 -8.23
N SER A 119 6.10 -5.75 -7.62
CA SER A 119 6.19 -6.40 -6.30
C SER A 119 5.85 -5.48 -5.13
N ALA A 120 5.97 -4.15 -5.30
CA ALA A 120 5.69 -3.23 -4.21
C ALA A 120 4.17 -3.08 -4.03
N ASN A 121 3.71 -3.32 -2.80
CA ASN A 121 2.28 -3.36 -2.51
C ASN A 121 1.71 -1.93 -2.42
N LEU A 122 1.32 -1.38 -3.57
CA LEU A 122 0.65 -0.08 -3.67
C LEU A 122 -0.74 -0.17 -3.04
N LYS A 123 -0.86 0.26 -1.78
CA LYS A 123 -2.14 0.30 -1.07
C LYS A 123 -2.94 1.53 -1.52
N PRO A 124 -4.29 1.49 -1.53
CA PRO A 124 -5.13 2.65 -1.80
C PRO A 124 -4.85 3.85 -0.89
N SER A 125 -4.31 3.61 0.31
CA SER A 125 -3.86 4.68 1.22
C SER A 125 -2.69 5.51 0.67
N ILE A 126 -1.81 4.91 -0.13
CA ILE A 126 -0.68 5.59 -0.79
C ILE A 126 -1.21 6.49 -1.92
N MET A 127 -2.25 6.03 -2.62
CA MET A 127 -2.96 6.80 -3.65
C MET A 127 -3.68 8.04 -3.10
N ARG A 128 -4.20 7.96 -1.86
CA ARG A 128 -4.81 9.12 -1.19
C ARG A 128 -3.80 10.15 -0.68
N THR A 129 -2.54 9.74 -0.54
CA THR A 129 -1.46 10.56 0.01
C THR A 129 -0.47 11.00 -1.07
N VAL A 130 -0.91 11.08 -2.34
CA VAL A 130 -0.14 11.67 -3.45
C VAL A 130 0.19 13.13 -3.09
N GLY A 131 1.43 13.55 -3.33
CA GLY A 131 1.98 14.85 -2.94
C GLY A 131 2.67 14.87 -1.57
N MET A 132 2.57 13.81 -0.75
CA MET A 132 3.22 13.79 0.56
C MET A 132 4.71 13.39 0.45
N GLN A 133 5.59 14.11 1.14
CA GLN A 133 7.05 13.90 1.05
C GLN A 133 7.50 12.45 1.31
N GLN A 134 6.80 11.71 2.18
CA GLN A 134 7.13 10.32 2.49
C GLN A 134 6.69 9.33 1.39
N THR A 135 5.57 9.60 0.72
CA THR A 135 4.93 8.68 -0.24
C THR A 135 5.36 8.96 -1.67
N MET A 136 5.71 10.21 -1.97
CA MET A 136 6.25 10.64 -3.27
C MET A 136 7.40 9.80 -3.82
N PRO A 137 8.46 9.48 -3.06
CA PRO A 137 9.55 8.68 -3.60
C PRO A 137 9.11 7.25 -3.97
N HIS A 138 8.14 6.67 -3.25
CA HIS A 138 7.59 5.35 -3.58
C HIS A 138 6.77 5.39 -4.88
N LEU A 139 5.98 6.46 -5.08
CA LEU A 139 5.19 6.65 -6.29
C LEU A 139 6.06 6.97 -7.50
N LEU A 140 7.09 7.81 -7.34
CA LEU A 140 8.08 8.07 -8.38
C LEU A 140 8.80 6.80 -8.80
N LEU A 141 9.19 5.95 -7.84
CA LEU A 141 9.82 4.67 -8.16
C LEU A 141 8.89 3.78 -8.99
N ALA A 142 7.60 3.71 -8.64
CA ALA A 142 6.61 2.97 -9.42
C ALA A 142 6.46 3.53 -10.85
N ILE A 143 6.46 4.86 -11.01
CA ILE A 143 6.40 5.50 -12.34
C ILE A 143 7.67 5.24 -13.16
N VAL A 144 8.86 5.34 -12.56
CA VAL A 144 10.13 5.02 -13.24
C VAL A 144 10.15 3.56 -13.67
N TRP A 145 9.71 2.64 -12.82
CA TRP A 145 9.58 1.23 -13.18
C TRP A 145 8.61 1.04 -14.37
N LEU A 146 7.48 1.75 -14.37
CA LEU A 146 6.54 1.72 -15.49
C LEU A 146 7.20 2.22 -16.78
N ILE A 147 7.95 3.32 -16.72
CA ILE A 147 8.72 3.87 -17.86
C ILE A 147 9.74 2.84 -18.37
N ASP A 148 10.47 2.15 -17.50
CA ASP A 148 11.39 1.09 -17.93
C ASP A 148 10.66 -0.07 -18.60
N LEU A 149 9.46 -0.42 -18.11
CA LEU A 149 8.59 -1.42 -18.74
C LEU A 149 8.15 -1.00 -20.15
N VAL A 150 7.77 0.27 -20.31
CA VAL A 150 7.46 0.89 -21.62
C VAL A 150 8.67 0.75 -22.55
N ARG A 151 9.87 1.11 -22.09
CA ARG A 151 11.11 1.06 -22.88
C ARG A 151 11.49 -0.35 -23.30
N VAL A 152 11.40 -1.32 -22.39
CA VAL A 152 11.69 -2.73 -22.68
C VAL A 152 10.69 -3.27 -23.70
N ARG A 153 9.40 -2.88 -23.61
CA ARG A 153 8.39 -3.24 -24.61
C ARG A 153 8.72 -2.67 -25.98
N TYR A 154 9.08 -1.40 -26.09
CA TYR A 154 9.52 -0.81 -27.35
C TYR A 154 10.77 -1.49 -27.92
N PHE A 155 11.74 -1.81 -27.06
CA PHE A 155 12.97 -2.50 -27.47
C PHE A 155 12.70 -3.91 -28.03
N SER A 156 11.69 -4.61 -27.52
CA SER A 156 11.33 -5.95 -27.99
C SER A 156 10.52 -5.98 -29.29
N ILE A 157 10.02 -4.84 -29.77
CA ILE A 157 9.16 -4.74 -30.96
C ILE A 157 9.97 -4.33 -32.21
N PHE A 158 11.24 -3.96 -32.05
CA PHE A 158 12.21 -3.73 -33.12
C PHE A 158 13.24 -4.86 -33.19
#